data_AF-A0A7Y0R1V4-F1
#
_entry.id   AF-A0A7Y0R1V4-F1
#
_cell.length_a   1.000
_cell.length_b   1.000
_cell.length_c   1.000
_cell.angle_alpha   90.00
_cell.angle_beta   90.00
_cell.angle_gamma   90.00
#
_symmetry.space_group_name_H-M   'P 1'
#
loop_
_entity.id
_entity.type
_entity.pdbx_description
1 polymer ?
#
loop_
_entity_poly.entity_id
_entity_poly.type
_entity_poly.pdbx_seq_one_letter_code
_entity_poly.pdbx_strand_id
1 'polypeptide(L)'
;LSKPDMLLLDEPTNHLDAESVAWLERFLVDYSGTVVAMTHDRYFLDNAAGWILELDRGEGIPWEGNYTSWLEQKDARLQQEASQESARQKTIEKELEWVRKNPKGRQAKSKARMARFEELQNTEHQKRNETNELFIPPGERLGDKVIEVK
;
A
#
# COMPACT_ATOMS: atom_id res chain seq x y z
N LEU A 1 24.83 -3.05 27.92
CA LEU A 1 24.28 -2.55 26.64
C LEU A 1 22.80 -2.32 26.84
N SER A 2 22.30 -1.13 26.52
CA SER A 2 20.86 -0.89 26.38
C SER A 2 20.32 -1.83 25.30
N LYS A 3 19.41 -2.73 25.66
CA LYS A 3 18.66 -3.55 24.70
C LYS A 3 17.39 -2.77 24.37
N PRO A 4 17.32 -2.05 23.24
CA PRO A 4 16.13 -1.28 22.92
C PRO A 4 14.97 -2.23 22.61
N ASP A 5 13.76 -1.92 23.07
CA ASP A 5 12.59 -2.77 22.79
C ASP A 5 12.16 -2.73 21.32
N MET A 6 12.58 -1.69 20.58
CA MET A 6 12.30 -1.49 19.16
C MET A 6 13.57 -1.10 18.40
N LEU A 7 13.80 -1.74 17.24
CA LEU A 7 14.89 -1.46 16.33
C LEU A 7 14.32 -0.97 14.98
N LEU A 8 14.76 0.22 14.55
CA LEU A 8 14.42 0.79 13.24
C LEU A 8 15.69 0.76 12.38
N LEU A 9 15.66 0.05 11.26
CA LEU A 9 16.78 -0.08 10.33
C LEU A 9 16.38 0.42 8.94
N ASP A 10 17.15 1.34 8.40
CA ASP A 10 16.98 1.84 7.03
C ASP A 10 18.14 1.32 6.18
N GLU A 11 17.82 0.50 5.17
CA GLU A 11 18.74 -0.20 4.26
C GLU A 11 19.94 -0.87 4.95
N PRO A 12 19.73 -1.78 5.92
CA PRO A 12 20.83 -2.37 6.69
C PRO A 12 21.67 -3.37 5.89
N THR A 13 21.21 -3.81 4.72
CA THR A 13 21.94 -4.71 3.80
C THR A 13 22.91 -3.96 2.91
N ASN A 14 22.81 -2.63 2.83
CA ASN A 14 23.65 -1.84 1.95
C ASN A 14 25.11 -1.83 2.44
N HIS A 15 26.05 -1.99 1.52
CA HIS A 15 27.50 -2.08 1.80
C HIS A 15 27.94 -3.25 2.69
N LEU A 16 27.09 -4.25 2.95
CA LEU A 16 27.48 -5.49 3.63
C LEU A 16 27.90 -6.58 2.64
N ASP A 17 28.82 -7.44 3.08
CA ASP A 17 29.15 -8.68 2.40
C ASP A 17 28.17 -9.80 2.78
N ALA A 18 28.17 -10.88 2.00
CA ALA A 18 27.20 -11.98 2.17
C ALA A 18 27.25 -12.64 3.56
N GLU A 19 28.43 -12.74 4.17
CA GLU A 19 28.57 -13.28 5.53
C GLU A 19 27.95 -12.35 6.58
N SER A 20 28.15 -11.04 6.45
CA SER A 20 27.53 -10.05 7.36
C SER A 20 26.01 -9.99 7.21
N VAL A 21 25.49 -10.12 5.98
CA VAL A 21 24.03 -10.20 5.75
C VAL A 21 23.46 -11.43 6.43
N ALA A 22 24.07 -12.61 6.27
CA ALA A 22 23.60 -13.83 6.91
C ALA A 22 23.69 -13.77 8.45
N TRP A 23 24.71 -13.10 9.00
CA TRP A 23 24.79 -12.85 10.43
C TRP A 23 23.68 -11.91 10.91
N LEU A 24 23.43 -10.82 10.16
CA LEU A 24 22.38 -9.85 10.46
C LEU A 24 20.99 -10.51 10.42
N GLU A 25 20.69 -11.31 9.40
CA GLU A 25 19.44 -12.07 9.31
C GLU A 25 19.19 -12.89 10.57
N ARG A 26 20.18 -13.69 11.00
CA ARG A 26 20.07 -14.50 12.23
C ARG A 26 19.90 -13.63 13.47
N PHE A 27 20.67 -12.55 13.57
CA PHE A 27 20.58 -11.63 14.69
C PHE A 27 19.19 -11.00 14.82
N LEU A 28 18.55 -10.64 13.70
CA LEU A 28 17.22 -10.06 13.68
C LEU A 28 16.13 -11.08 13.97
N VAL A 29 16.28 -12.32 13.49
CA VAL A 29 15.35 -13.42 13.81
C VAL A 29 15.38 -13.76 15.30
N ASP A 30 16.56 -13.76 15.91
CA ASP A 30 16.74 -14.04 17.35
C ASP A 30 16.49 -12.81 18.24
N TYR A 31 16.19 -11.65 17.64
CA TYR A 31 15.99 -10.40 18.38
C TYR A 31 14.68 -10.46 19.18
N SER A 32 14.77 -10.29 20.50
CA SER A 32 13.60 -10.39 21.39
C SER A 32 12.65 -9.20 21.34
N GLY A 33 13.02 -8.10 20.65
CA GLY A 33 12.20 -6.90 20.50
C GLY A 33 11.53 -6.80 19.14
N THR A 34 10.87 -5.68 18.87
CA THR A 34 10.27 -5.42 17.55
C THR A 34 11.33 -4.85 16.61
N VAL A 35 11.48 -5.45 15.44
CA VAL A 35 12.34 -4.94 14.37
C VAL A 35 11.47 -4.42 13.24
N VAL A 36 11.74 -3.20 12.80
CA VAL A 36 11.23 -2.65 11.55
C VAL A 36 12.43 -2.34 10.68
N ALA A 37 12.57 -3.07 9.58
CA ALA A 37 13.64 -2.86 8.61
C ALA A 37 13.05 -2.48 7.26
N MET A 38 13.69 -1.53 6.59
CA MET A 38 13.41 -1.14 5.21
C MET A 38 14.56 -1.64 4.35
N THR A 39 14.29 -2.48 3.35
CA THR A 39 15.32 -2.88 2.39
C THR A 39 14.76 -3.25 1.02
N HIS A 40 15.59 -3.12 0.00
CA HIS A 40 15.35 -3.65 -1.33
C HIS A 40 15.85 -5.09 -1.56
N ASP A 41 16.55 -5.71 -0.60
CA ASP A 41 17.04 -7.09 -0.74
C ASP A 41 15.93 -8.13 -0.53
N ARG A 42 15.59 -8.85 -1.61
CA ARG A 42 14.54 -9.87 -1.62
C ARG A 42 14.88 -11.09 -0.78
N TYR A 43 16.15 -11.49 -0.71
CA TYR A 43 16.56 -12.67 0.05
C TYR A 43 16.49 -12.38 1.55
N PHE A 44 16.93 -11.19 1.96
CA PHE A 44 16.80 -10.72 3.33
C PHE A 44 15.32 -10.68 3.78
N LEU A 45 14.44 -10.12 2.95
CA LEU A 45 13.01 -10.07 3.25
C LEU A 45 12.37 -11.47 3.27
N ASP A 46 12.90 -12.44 2.52
CA ASP A 46 12.36 -13.80 2.53
C ASP A 46 12.80 -14.59 3.77
N ASN A 47 14.02 -14.35 4.27
CA ASN A 47 14.62 -15.07 5.39
C ASN A 47 14.32 -14.46 6.76
N ALA A 48 14.31 -13.13 6.87
CA ALA A 48 14.22 -12.44 8.16
C ALA A 48 12.83 -11.83 8.43
N ALA A 49 12.01 -11.57 7.40
CA ALA A 49 10.72 -10.92 7.60
C ALA A 49 9.63 -11.94 7.95
N GLY A 50 8.95 -11.72 9.08
CA GLY A 50 7.69 -12.39 9.40
C GLY A 50 6.46 -11.62 8.90
N TRP A 51 6.62 -10.32 8.66
CA TRP A 51 5.57 -9.41 8.20
C TRP A 51 6.13 -8.47 7.13
N ILE A 52 5.36 -8.25 6.07
CA ILE A 52 5.64 -7.27 5.03
C ILE A 52 4.63 -6.14 5.15
N LEU A 53 5.10 -4.91 5.28
CA LEU A 53 4.25 -3.73 5.20
C LEU A 53 4.34 -3.14 3.80
N GLU A 54 3.29 -3.32 3.00
CA GLU A 54 3.17 -2.68 1.69
C GLU A 54 2.61 -1.27 1.87
N LEU A 55 3.28 -0.28 1.26
CA LEU A 55 2.71 1.06 1.10
C LEU A 55 2.17 1.19 -0.32
N ASP A 56 0.85 1.18 -0.47
CA ASP A 56 0.18 1.39 -1.75
C ASP A 56 -0.87 2.50 -1.59
N ARG A 57 -0.86 3.50 -2.48
CA ARG A 57 -1.84 4.62 -2.50
C ARG A 57 -1.97 5.38 -1.17
N GLY A 58 -0.88 5.50 -0.42
CA GLY A 58 -0.89 6.16 0.90
C GLY A 58 -1.44 5.31 2.04
N GLU A 59 -1.85 4.06 1.78
CA GLU A 59 -2.29 3.10 2.78
C GLU A 59 -1.20 2.06 3.07
N GLY A 60 -0.99 1.77 4.35
CA GLY A 60 -0.13 0.68 4.80
C GLY A 60 -0.93 -0.61 4.91
N ILE A 61 -0.67 -1.57 4.03
CA ILE A 61 -1.31 -2.88 4.01
C ILE A 61 -0.34 -3.87 4.66
N PRO A 62 -0.56 -4.26 5.94
CA PRO A 62 0.27 -5.27 6.57
C PRO A 62 -0.07 -6.65 6.02
N TRP A 63 0.98 -7.43 5.77
CA TRP A 63 0.89 -8.79 5.29
C TRP A 63 1.70 -9.70 6.20
N GLU A 64 1.10 -10.79 6.66
CA GLU A 64 1.79 -11.82 7.45
C GLU A 64 2.38 -12.85 6.50
N GLY A 65 3.71 -12.98 6.51
CA GLY A 65 4.44 -13.87 5.61
C GLY A 65 5.73 -13.25 5.08
N ASN A 66 6.41 -14.04 4.27
CA ASN A 66 7.68 -13.67 3.63
C ASN A 66 7.46 -12.90 2.32
N TYR A 67 8.55 -12.40 1.73
CA TYR A 67 8.51 -11.66 0.47
C TYR A 67 7.87 -12.43 -0.68
N THR A 68 8.17 -13.73 -0.81
CA THR A 68 7.62 -14.55 -1.91
C THR A 68 6.10 -14.67 -1.83
N SER A 69 5.56 -14.99 -0.65
CA SER A 69 4.12 -15.11 -0.43
C SER A 69 3.38 -13.78 -0.67
N TRP A 70 3.99 -12.66 -0.25
CA TRP A 70 3.48 -11.33 -0.52
C TRP A 70 3.41 -11.03 -2.02
N LEU A 71 4.45 -11.39 -2.78
CA LEU A 71 4.52 -11.12 -4.21
C LEU A 71 3.43 -11.87 -5.00
N GLU A 72 3.24 -13.17 -4.69
CA GLU A 72 2.20 -13.98 -5.32
C GLU A 72 0.80 -13.42 -5.06
N GLN A 73 0.54 -13.01 -3.82
CA GLN A 73 -0.76 -12.44 -3.46
C GLN A 73 -0.97 -11.06 -4.09
N LYS A 74 0.07 -10.24 -4.13
CA LYS A 74 0.04 -8.93 -4.78
C LYS A 74 -0.31 -9.07 -6.26
N ASP A 75 0.28 -10.03 -6.97
CA ASP A 75 -0.06 -10.28 -8.37
C ASP A 75 -1.53 -10.70 -8.53
N ALA A 76 -2.01 -11.63 -7.69
CA ALA A 76 -3.42 -12.04 -7.71
C ALA A 76 -4.38 -10.87 -7.43
N ARG A 77 -4.04 -9.99 -6.48
CA ARG A 77 -4.82 -8.78 -6.16
C ARG A 77 -4.86 -7.83 -7.34
N LEU A 78 -3.71 -7.54 -7.94
CA LEU A 78 -3.60 -6.66 -9.12
C LEU A 78 -4.40 -7.19 -10.32
N GLN A 79 -4.34 -8.50 -10.57
CA GLN A 79 -5.14 -9.12 -11.63
C GLN A 79 -6.65 -8.99 -11.36
N GLN A 80 -7.07 -9.21 -10.10
CA GLN A 80 -8.47 -9.05 -9.72
C GLN A 80 -8.93 -7.60 -9.88
N GLU A 81 -8.14 -6.63 -9.41
CA GLU A 81 -8.42 -5.19 -9.58
C GLU A 81 -8.53 -4.81 -11.06
N ALA A 82 -7.58 -5.24 -11.90
CA ALA A 82 -7.61 -4.97 -13.34
C ALA A 82 -8.85 -5.55 -14.02
N SER A 83 -9.26 -6.76 -13.62
CA SER A 83 -10.47 -7.41 -14.16
C SER A 83 -11.75 -6.67 -13.77
N GLN A 84 -11.84 -6.20 -12.52
CA GLN A 84 -12.98 -5.42 -12.02
C GLN A 84 -13.06 -4.07 -12.71
N GLU A 85 -11.92 -3.39 -12.89
CA GLU A 85 -11.88 -2.10 -13.57
C GLU A 85 -12.29 -2.23 -15.04
N SER A 86 -11.81 -3.27 -15.73
CA SER A 86 -12.24 -3.56 -17.11
C SER A 86 -13.75 -3.85 -17.21
N ALA A 87 -14.31 -4.63 -16.28
CA ALA A 87 -15.73 -4.91 -16.24
C ALA A 87 -16.57 -3.65 -15.95
N ARG A 88 -16.08 -2.80 -15.05
CA ARG A 88 -16.67 -1.51 -14.72
C ARG A 88 -16.66 -0.57 -15.94
N GLN A 89 -15.53 -0.43 -16.61
CA GLN A 89 -15.40 0.42 -17.81
C GLN A 89 -16.32 -0.03 -18.94
N LYS A 90 -16.43 -1.34 -19.20
CA LYS A 90 -17.39 -1.89 -20.17
C LYS A 90 -18.85 -1.61 -19.79
N THR A 91 -19.16 -1.58 -18.51
CA THR A 91 -20.51 -1.26 -18.01
C THR A 91 -20.83 0.21 -18.28
N ILE A 92 -19.89 1.10 -17.96
CA ILE A 92 -19.98 2.55 -18.21
C ILE A 92 -20.15 2.83 -19.70
N GLU A 93 -19.37 2.17 -20.56
CA GLU A 93 -19.45 2.33 -22.02
C GLU A 93 -20.82 1.91 -22.57
N LYS A 94 -21.34 0.75 -22.12
CA LYS A 94 -22.68 0.29 -22.51
C LYS A 94 -23.78 1.25 -22.05
N GLU A 95 -23.66 1.84 -20.87
CA GLU A 95 -24.62 2.83 -20.39
C GLU A 95 -24.54 4.12 -21.22
N LEU A 96 -23.33 4.61 -21.55
CA LEU A 96 -23.12 5.77 -22.42
C LEU A 96 -23.70 5.55 -23.82
N GLU A 97 -23.49 4.38 -24.43
CA GLU A 97 -24.09 4.04 -25.72
C GLU A 97 -25.62 4.05 -25.67
N TRP A 98 -26.23 3.50 -24.62
CA TRP A 98 -27.68 3.48 -24.46
C TRP A 98 -28.25 4.90 -24.34
N VAL A 99 -27.60 5.77 -23.56
CA VAL A 99 -27.98 7.18 -23.42
C VAL A 99 -27.89 7.90 -24.77
N ARG A 100 -26.82 7.67 -25.55
CA ARG A 100 -26.64 8.25 -26.89
C ARG A 100 -27.70 7.78 -27.88
N LYS A 101 -28.09 6.51 -27.85
CA LYS A 101 -29.06 5.90 -28.78
C LYS A 101 -30.52 6.26 -28.49
N ASN A 102 -30.88 6.67 -27.26
CA ASN A 102 -32.27 6.92 -26.86
C ASN A 102 -32.52 8.31 -26.24
N PRO A 103 -32.46 9.40 -27.04
CA PRO A 103 -32.64 10.78 -26.54
C PRO A 103 -34.05 11.08 -26.00
N LYS A 104 -35.07 10.27 -26.34
CA LYS A 104 -36.49 10.49 -25.97
C LYS A 104 -36.92 9.83 -24.65
N GLY A 105 -36.05 9.06 -23.98
CA GLY A 105 -36.34 8.33 -22.74
C GLY A 105 -36.12 9.09 -21.43
N ARG A 106 -36.25 10.43 -21.42
CA ARG A 106 -36.01 11.32 -20.26
C ARG A 106 -37.11 11.29 -19.19
N GLN A 107 -37.75 10.15 -18.93
CA GLN A 107 -38.67 10.01 -17.80
C GLN A 107 -38.01 9.22 -16.66
N ALA A 108 -38.35 9.59 -15.41
CA ALA A 108 -37.94 9.11 -14.08
C ALA A 108 -36.84 8.03 -13.94
N LYS A 109 -36.88 6.92 -14.70
CA LYS A 109 -35.82 5.90 -14.78
C LYS A 109 -34.47 6.44 -15.28
N SER A 110 -34.47 7.51 -16.10
CA SER A 110 -33.25 8.18 -16.57
C SER A 110 -32.52 8.94 -15.44
N LYS A 111 -33.23 9.49 -14.45
CA LYS A 111 -32.65 10.31 -13.38
C LYS A 111 -31.89 9.48 -12.35
N ALA A 112 -32.45 8.35 -11.92
CA ALA A 112 -31.79 7.42 -10.98
C ALA A 112 -30.52 6.79 -11.59
N ARG A 113 -30.49 6.60 -12.91
CA ARG A 113 -29.35 6.01 -13.62
C ARG A 113 -28.25 7.04 -13.89
N MET A 114 -28.60 8.29 -14.22
CA MET A 114 -27.62 9.38 -14.30
C MET A 114 -27.00 9.71 -12.92
N ALA A 115 -27.77 9.65 -11.84
CA ALA A 115 -27.23 9.80 -10.48
C ALA A 115 -26.18 8.73 -10.17
N ARG A 116 -26.41 7.46 -10.54
CA ARG A 116 -25.41 6.39 -10.41
C ARG A 116 -24.16 6.64 -11.24
N PHE A 117 -24.30 7.21 -12.44
CA PHE A 117 -23.17 7.55 -13.30
C PHE A 117 -22.32 8.67 -12.69
N GLU A 118 -22.93 9.73 -12.18
CA GLU A 118 -22.24 10.82 -11.47
C GLU A 118 -21.54 10.31 -10.20
N GLU A 119 -22.20 9.42 -9.45
CA GLU A 119 -21.63 8.80 -8.24
C GLU A 119 -20.42 7.90 -8.57
N LEU A 120 -20.50 7.14 -9.66
CA LEU A 120 -19.37 6.34 -10.17
C LEU A 120 -18.19 7.22 -10.60
N GLN A 121 -18.44 8.35 -11.26
CA GLN A 121 -17.40 9.30 -11.70
C GLN A 121 -16.75 10.03 -10.52
N ASN A 122 -17.52 10.48 -9.54
CA ASN A 122 -16.98 11.12 -8.33
C ASN A 122 -16.10 10.15 -7.52
N THR A 123 -16.52 8.90 -7.40
CA THR A 123 -15.72 7.85 -6.75
C THR A 123 -14.40 7.61 -7.48
N GLU A 124 -14.41 7.67 -8.82
CA GLU A 124 -13.21 7.50 -9.66
C GLU A 124 -12.22 8.68 -9.48
N HIS A 125 -12.74 9.91 -9.37
CA HIS A 125 -11.92 11.09 -9.12
C HIS A 125 -11.29 11.08 -7.72
N GLN A 126 -12.03 10.65 -6.70
CA GLN A 126 -11.51 10.54 -5.33
C GLN A 126 -10.38 9.50 -5.24
N LYS A 127 -10.59 8.28 -5.74
CA LYS A 127 -9.55 7.22 -5.71
C LYS A 127 -8.26 7.61 -6.43
N ARG A 128 -8.35 8.38 -7.53
CA ARG A 128 -7.19 8.84 -8.31
C ARG A 128 -6.42 9.98 -7.65
N ASN A 129 -7.08 10.79 -6.81
CA ASN A 129 -6.38 11.81 -6.03
C ASN A 129 -5.69 11.19 -4.82
N GLU A 130 -6.31 10.22 -4.14
CA GLU A 130 -5.69 9.43 -3.05
C GLU A 130 -4.41 8.72 -3.51
N THR A 131 -4.40 8.17 -4.73
CA THR A 131 -3.20 7.50 -5.28
C THR A 131 -1.97 8.41 -5.49
N ASN A 132 -2.15 9.73 -5.55
CA ASN A 132 -1.08 10.67 -5.89
C ASN A 132 -0.50 11.42 -4.68
N GLU A 133 -1.11 11.30 -3.50
CA GLU A 133 -0.71 12.05 -2.32
C GLU A 133 -0.38 11.10 -1.16
N LEU A 134 0.91 10.90 -0.90
CA LEU A 134 1.36 10.28 0.34
C LEU A 134 1.09 11.28 1.49
N PHE A 135 -0.02 11.11 2.18
CA PHE A 135 -0.34 11.90 3.37
C PHE A 135 0.47 11.37 4.57
N ILE A 136 1.63 11.97 4.81
CA ILE A 136 2.35 11.78 6.08
C ILE A 136 1.69 12.72 7.10
N PRO A 137 0.98 12.20 8.11
CA PRO A 137 0.43 13.06 9.15
C PRO A 137 1.59 13.79 9.84
N PRO A 138 1.48 15.11 10.10
CA PRO A 138 2.50 15.80 10.86
C PRO A 138 2.62 15.14 12.24
N GLY A 139 3.83 14.69 12.60
CA GLY A 139 4.11 14.12 13.92
C GLY A 139 3.77 15.12 15.03
N GLU A 140 3.48 14.61 16.23
CA GLU A 140 3.30 15.46 17.41
C GLU A 140 4.51 16.36 17.60
N ARG A 141 4.28 17.62 17.99
CA ARG A 141 5.37 18.58 18.23
C ARG A 141 6.26 18.05 19.35
N LEU A 142 7.46 17.58 18.99
CA LEU A 142 8.55 17.42 19.94
C LEU A 142 8.82 18.81 20.53
N GLY A 143 8.60 18.96 21.84
CA GLY A 143 8.79 20.25 22.53
C GLY A 143 10.21 20.79 22.42
N ASP A 144 10.41 22.04 22.83
CA ASP A 144 11.64 22.83 22.57
C ASP A 144 12.92 22.30 23.25
N LYS A 145 12.85 21.24 24.05
CA LYS A 145 14.01 20.62 24.71
C LYS A 145 14.46 19.38 23.95
N VAL A 146 15.41 19.56 23.04
CA VAL A 146 16.00 18.46 22.27
C VAL A 146 17.17 17.80 23.01
N ILE A 147 17.98 18.55 23.78
CA ILE A 147 19.05 18.01 24.64
C ILE A 147 19.26 18.92 25.86
N GLU A 148 19.34 18.34 27.06
CA GLU A 148 19.80 19.00 28.29
C GLU A 148 21.09 18.31 28.75
N VAL A 149 22.23 19.01 28.61
CA VAL A 149 23.53 18.51 29.07
C VAL A 149 23.78 19.06 30.47
N LYS A 150 24.12 18.18 31.42
CA LYS A 150 24.67 18.54 32.73
C LYS A 150 26.19 18.46 32.70
#